data_AF-A0A6S7JK13-F1
#
_entry.id   AF-A0A6S7JK13-F1
#
_cell.length_a   1.000
_cell.length_b   1.000
_cell.length_c   1.000
_cell.angle_alpha   90.00
_cell.angle_beta   90.00
_cell.angle_gamma   90.00
#
_symmetry.space_group_name_H-M   'P 1'
#
loop_
_entity.id
_entity.type
_entity.pdbx_description
1 polymer ?
#
loop_
_entity_poly.entity_id
_entity_poly.type
_entity_poly.pdbx_seq_one_letter_code
_entity_poly.pdbx_strand_id
1 'polypeptide(L)'
;MVNEPNPSAAHIDELFKQASAWVKLFVSLGGKVEGCGKKQVTPYMHCLVYHVPNFMKKHGGVKKFTGQGVEKKNDDVRKYHLTKSNKWDAPKDVLLVGKRLQVTSEQERTTRTYHKRNVDYWSHDIKEARSKRRRKLLDSPCPTSQESNSDDTLDVESLSIAEVKE
;
A
#
# COMPACT_ATOMS: atom_id res chain seq x y z
N MET A 1 -7.25 10.07 23.64
CA MET A 1 -6.44 9.59 24.79
C MET A 1 -4.96 10.03 24.73
N VAL A 2 -4.17 9.73 23.68
CA VAL A 2 -2.75 10.22 23.57
C VAL A 2 -2.54 11.23 22.43
N ASN A 3 -3.50 11.33 21.51
CA ASN A 3 -3.39 12.10 20.27
C ASN A 3 -3.91 13.55 20.38
N GLU A 4 -4.00 14.09 21.58
CA GLU A 4 -4.40 15.49 21.76
C GLU A 4 -3.18 16.40 21.73
N PRO A 5 -3.23 17.50 20.96
CA PRO A 5 -2.20 18.53 21.05
C PRO A 5 -2.34 19.27 22.37
N ASN A 6 -1.22 19.50 23.07
CA ASN A 6 -1.17 20.25 24.33
C ASN A 6 -2.14 19.73 25.42
N PRO A 7 -1.98 18.47 25.85
CA PRO A 7 -2.81 17.88 26.91
C PRO A 7 -2.65 18.62 28.24
N SER A 8 -3.73 18.76 29.00
CA SER A 8 -3.70 19.36 30.33
C SER A 8 -2.92 18.50 31.34
N ALA A 9 -2.40 19.12 32.40
CA ALA A 9 -1.65 18.39 33.43
C ALA A 9 -2.50 17.30 34.10
N ALA A 10 -3.77 17.59 34.40
CA ALA A 10 -4.71 16.64 34.96
C ALA A 10 -4.93 15.43 34.04
N HIS A 11 -5.00 15.67 32.72
CA HIS A 11 -5.12 14.60 31.74
C HIS A 11 -3.87 13.71 31.69
N ILE A 12 -2.68 14.30 31.79
CA ILE A 12 -1.42 13.54 31.82
C ILE A 12 -1.32 12.69 33.09
N ASP A 13 -1.73 13.23 34.24
CA ASP A 13 -1.70 12.49 35.50
C ASP A 13 -2.74 11.36 35.52
N GLU A 14 -3.91 11.57 34.93
CA GLU A 14 -4.92 10.52 34.74
C GLU A 14 -4.40 9.41 33.82
N LEU A 15 -3.77 9.77 32.70
CA LEU A 15 -3.11 8.80 31.80
C LEU A 15 -2.08 7.96 32.57
N PHE A 16 -1.24 8.60 33.39
CA PHE A 16 -0.24 7.91 34.19
C PHE A 16 -0.88 6.92 35.18
N LYS A 17 -1.94 7.32 35.87
CA LYS A 17 -2.68 6.46 36.80
C LYS A 17 -3.27 5.24 36.09
N GLN A 18 -3.95 5.46 34.98
CA GLN A 18 -4.58 4.40 34.18
C GLN A 18 -3.55 3.44 33.61
N ALA A 19 -2.48 3.95 32.99
CA ALA A 19 -1.40 3.12 32.45
C ALA A 19 -0.71 2.30 33.54
N SER A 20 -0.45 2.90 34.71
CA SER A 20 0.15 2.21 35.85
C SER A 20 -0.76 1.11 36.39
N ALA A 21 -2.07 1.37 36.51
CA ALA A 21 -3.05 0.38 36.96
C ALA A 21 -3.13 -0.79 35.97
N TRP A 22 -3.15 -0.50 34.67
CA TRP A 22 -3.14 -1.50 33.61
C TRP A 22 -1.89 -2.40 33.65
N VAL A 23 -0.69 -1.83 33.75
CA VAL A 23 0.55 -2.63 33.85
C VAL A 23 0.59 -3.46 35.14
N LYS A 24 0.10 -2.92 36.27
CA LYS A 24 -0.01 -3.68 37.52
C LYS A 24 -0.94 -4.88 37.39
N LEU A 25 -2.09 -4.69 36.73
CA LEU A 25 -3.02 -5.79 36.42
C LEU A 25 -2.36 -6.82 35.49
N PHE A 26 -1.71 -6.37 34.41
CA PHE A 26 -0.99 -7.26 33.50
C PHE A 26 0.04 -8.13 34.23
N VAL A 27 0.78 -7.55 35.18
CA VAL A 27 1.77 -8.27 35.98
C VAL A 27 1.11 -9.25 36.96
N SER A 28 -0.02 -8.89 37.58
CA SER A 28 -0.72 -9.75 38.56
C SER A 28 -1.38 -10.99 37.93
N LEU A 29 -1.59 -10.97 36.62
CA LEU A 29 -2.04 -12.12 35.84
C LEU A 29 -0.91 -13.11 35.50
N GLY A 30 0.33 -12.78 35.82
CA GLY A 30 1.47 -13.67 35.60
C GLY A 30 1.29 -15.02 36.31
N GLY A 31 1.43 -16.10 35.55
CA GLY A 31 1.20 -17.47 36.04
C GLY A 31 -0.27 -17.91 36.06
N LYS A 32 -1.22 -17.00 35.86
CA LYS A 32 -2.66 -17.33 35.67
C LYS A 32 -3.03 -17.33 34.19
N VAL A 33 -2.45 -16.42 33.43
CA VAL A 33 -2.67 -16.25 31.99
C VAL A 33 -1.32 -16.35 31.30
N GLU A 34 -1.25 -17.17 30.25
CA GLU A 34 -0.06 -17.30 29.43
C GLU A 34 0.26 -15.95 28.74
N GLY A 35 1.54 -15.60 28.69
CA GLY A 35 1.98 -14.33 28.11
C GLY A 35 1.84 -13.11 29.02
N CYS A 36 1.35 -13.26 30.25
CA CYS A 36 1.34 -12.21 31.26
C CYS A 36 2.44 -12.39 32.32
N GLY A 37 2.80 -11.30 32.99
CA GLY A 37 3.77 -11.30 34.09
C GLY A 37 4.92 -10.32 33.89
N LYS A 38 5.81 -10.25 34.89
CA LYS A 38 6.92 -9.29 34.92
C LYS A 38 7.89 -9.48 33.75
N LYS A 39 8.16 -10.73 33.36
CA LYS A 39 9.09 -11.06 32.28
C LYS A 39 8.56 -10.66 30.89
N GLN A 40 7.24 -10.45 30.79
CA GLN A 40 6.52 -10.15 29.55
C GLN A 40 6.21 -8.66 29.38
N VAL A 41 6.65 -7.82 30.32
CA VAL A 41 6.53 -6.36 30.18
C VAL A 41 7.43 -5.90 29.04
N THR A 42 6.82 -5.37 27.98
CA THR A 42 7.56 -4.90 26.82
C THR A 42 8.12 -3.48 27.04
N PRO A 43 9.14 -3.08 26.25
CA PRO A 43 9.63 -1.70 26.28
C PRO A 43 8.53 -0.66 26.06
N TYR A 44 7.54 -0.93 25.21
CA TYR A 44 6.42 -0.01 24.99
C TYR A 44 5.54 0.17 26.23
N MET A 45 5.33 -0.88 27.03
CA MET A 45 4.59 -0.77 28.29
C MET A 45 5.36 0.08 29.30
N HIS A 46 6.67 -0.13 29.41
CA HIS A 46 7.54 0.69 30.25
C HIS A 46 7.52 2.16 29.81
N CYS A 47 7.69 2.41 28.51
CA CYS A 47 7.62 3.73 27.92
C CYS A 47 6.27 4.42 28.17
N LEU A 48 5.16 3.71 28.01
CA LEU A 48 3.82 4.25 28.23
C LEU A 48 3.62 4.77 29.66
N VAL A 49 4.16 4.07 30.66
CA VAL A 49 4.01 4.47 32.07
C VAL A 49 5.01 5.57 32.45
N TYR A 50 6.29 5.42 32.10
CA TYR A 50 7.33 6.28 32.68
C TYR A 50 7.85 7.37 31.74
N HIS A 51 7.84 7.14 30.43
CA HIS A 51 8.42 8.07 29.47
C HIS A 51 7.37 8.95 28.80
N VAL A 52 6.22 8.40 28.41
CA VAL A 52 5.16 9.14 27.72
C VAL A 52 4.61 10.30 28.55
N PRO A 53 4.25 10.16 29.85
CA PRO A 53 3.74 11.28 30.64
C PRO A 53 4.78 12.39 30.81
N ASN A 54 6.03 12.02 31.09
CA ASN A 54 7.15 12.97 31.21
C ASN A 54 7.40 13.71 29.90
N PHE A 55 7.35 13.00 28.78
CA PHE A 55 7.48 13.57 27.44
C PHE A 55 6.32 14.53 27.14
N MET A 56 5.07 14.15 27.47
CA MET A 56 3.90 15.01 27.29
C MET A 56 4.00 16.30 28.11
N LYS A 57 4.47 16.23 29.36
CA LYS A 57 4.72 17.41 30.22
C LYS A 57 5.78 18.33 29.62
N LYS A 58 6.89 17.76 29.12
CA LYS A 58 8.02 18.52 28.58
C LYS A 58 7.75 19.13 27.21
N HIS A 59 7.00 18.44 26.35
CA HIS A 59 6.88 18.79 24.93
C HIS A 59 5.46 19.14 24.48
N GLY A 60 4.46 19.16 25.37
CA GLY A 60 3.08 19.52 25.01
C GLY A 60 2.39 18.45 24.16
N GLY A 61 2.59 17.18 24.50
CA GLY A 61 1.96 16.04 23.82
C GLY A 61 2.87 15.26 22.86
N VAL A 62 2.40 14.10 22.41
CA VAL A 62 3.16 13.16 21.56
C VAL A 62 2.79 13.29 20.07
N LYS A 63 1.56 13.72 19.75
CA LYS A 63 1.00 13.69 18.39
C LYS A 63 1.90 14.31 17.31
N LYS A 64 2.54 15.45 17.60
CA LYS A 64 3.41 16.17 16.65
C LYS A 64 4.72 15.44 16.34
N PHE A 65 5.08 14.43 17.13
CA PHE A 65 6.29 13.61 16.96
C PHE A 65 5.99 12.23 16.38
N THR A 66 4.76 12.00 15.88
CA THR A 66 4.41 10.72 15.27
C THR A 66 5.06 10.56 13.90
N GLY A 67 5.49 9.35 13.57
CA GLY A 67 6.07 9.01 12.26
C GLY A 67 5.05 8.86 11.13
N GLN A 68 3.75 9.00 11.39
CA GLN A 68 2.68 8.71 10.43
C GLN A 68 2.83 9.51 9.13
N GLY A 69 3.23 10.78 9.21
CA GLY A 69 3.44 11.62 8.03
C GLY A 69 4.63 11.17 7.18
N VAL A 70 5.66 10.59 7.79
CA VAL A 70 6.83 10.03 7.09
C VAL A 70 6.44 8.73 6.40
N GLU A 71 5.73 7.84 7.08
CA GLU A 71 5.25 6.59 6.47
C GLU A 71 4.33 6.85 5.28
N LYS A 72 3.46 7.86 5.38
CA LYS A 72 2.61 8.24 4.25
C LYS A 72 3.44 8.75 3.06
N LYS A 73 4.51 9.51 3.32
CA LYS A 73 5.44 9.93 2.27
C LYS A 73 6.18 8.74 1.66
N ASN A 74 6.53 7.73 2.44
CA ASN A 74 7.15 6.51 1.93
C ASN A 74 6.22 5.77 0.95
N ASP A 75 4.92 5.69 1.25
CA ASP A 75 3.92 5.14 0.31
C ASP A 75 3.89 5.90 -1.02
N ASP A 76 3.90 7.23 -0.95
CA ASP A 76 3.88 8.10 -2.14
C ASP A 76 5.16 7.96 -2.95
N VAL A 77 6.32 7.90 -2.30
CA VAL A 77 7.64 7.65 -2.93
C VAL A 77 7.60 6.32 -3.69
N ARG A 78 7.12 5.25 -3.06
CA ARG A 78 6.97 3.94 -3.71
C ARG A 78 6.05 4.02 -4.93
N LYS A 79 4.93 4.73 -4.82
CA LYS A 79 4.01 4.94 -5.94
C LYS A 79 4.67 5.69 -7.10
N TYR A 80 5.42 6.76 -6.83
CA TYR A 80 6.11 7.52 -7.87
C TYR A 80 7.18 6.69 -8.56
N HIS A 81 7.97 5.94 -7.80
CA HIS A 81 8.98 5.05 -8.35
C HIS A 81 8.38 4.00 -9.31
N LEU A 82 7.24 3.40 -8.96
CA LEU A 82 6.62 2.35 -9.76
C LEU A 82 5.84 2.86 -10.97
N THR A 83 5.28 4.08 -10.91
CA THR A 83 4.32 4.56 -11.93
C THR A 83 4.78 5.77 -12.74
N LYS A 84 5.76 6.54 -12.23
CA LYS A 84 6.14 7.86 -12.79
C LYS A 84 7.64 8.04 -13.03
N SER A 85 8.47 7.12 -12.57
CA SER A 85 9.93 7.15 -12.80
C SER A 85 10.31 6.27 -13.98
N ASN A 86 11.30 6.70 -14.75
CA ASN A 86 11.93 5.88 -15.80
C ASN A 86 13.10 5.04 -15.25
N LYS A 87 13.39 5.15 -13.95
CA LYS A 87 14.40 4.42 -13.17
C LYS A 87 15.86 4.69 -13.55
N TRP A 88 16.14 5.69 -14.38
CA TRP A 88 17.52 6.12 -14.65
C TRP A 88 18.15 6.85 -13.46
N ASP A 89 17.37 7.72 -12.81
CA ASP A 89 17.73 8.40 -11.56
C ASP A 89 16.47 8.48 -10.68
N ALA A 90 16.12 7.34 -10.08
CA ALA A 90 14.89 7.19 -9.31
C ALA A 90 14.76 8.18 -8.14
N PRO A 91 15.82 8.47 -7.34
CA PRO A 91 15.73 9.48 -6.29
C PRO A 91 15.38 10.87 -6.83
N LYS A 92 16.03 11.31 -7.91
CA LYS A 92 15.73 12.59 -8.55
C LYS A 92 14.32 12.63 -9.11
N ASP A 93 13.88 11.57 -9.78
CA ASP A 93 12.52 11.47 -10.33
C ASP A 93 11.45 11.61 -9.24
N VAL A 94 11.62 10.91 -8.12
CA VAL A 94 10.70 10.99 -6.97
C VAL A 94 10.60 12.42 -6.44
N LEU A 95 11.74 13.10 -6.26
CA LEU A 95 11.78 14.49 -5.80
C LEU A 95 11.10 15.44 -6.79
N LEU A 96 11.39 15.29 -8.08
CA LEU A 96 10.81 16.12 -9.14
C LEU A 96 9.29 15.91 -9.26
N VAL A 97 8.82 14.66 -9.22
CA VAL A 97 7.39 14.34 -9.25
C VAL A 97 6.68 14.90 -8.03
N GLY A 98 7.27 14.74 -6.84
CA GLY A 98 6.73 15.32 -5.61
C GLY A 98 6.60 16.83 -5.70
N LYS A 99 7.64 17.53 -6.19
CA LYS A 99 7.60 18.98 -6.36
C LYS A 99 6.57 19.41 -7.40
N ARG A 100 6.45 18.71 -8.52
CA ARG A 100 5.43 18.99 -9.55
C ARG A 100 4.02 18.88 -8.97
N LEU A 101 3.73 17.81 -8.23
CA LEU A 101 2.41 17.61 -7.62
C LEU A 101 2.09 18.68 -6.57
N GLN A 102 3.08 19.15 -5.80
CA GLN A 102 2.91 20.26 -4.88
C GLN A 102 2.58 21.57 -5.62
N VAL A 103 3.27 21.88 -6.72
CA VAL A 103 3.01 23.11 -7.49
C VAL A 103 1.64 23.06 -8.17
N THR A 104 1.24 21.88 -8.65
CA THR A 104 -0.06 21.71 -9.34
C THR A 104 -1.21 21.43 -8.37
N SER A 105 -1.00 21.32 -7.05
CA SER A 105 -2.09 20.99 -6.12
C SER A 105 -3.12 22.10 -5.98
N GLU A 106 -2.73 23.35 -6.17
CA GLU A 106 -3.60 24.53 -6.09
C GLU A 106 -4.39 24.77 -7.39
N GLN A 107 -4.03 24.08 -8.47
CA GLN A 107 -4.64 24.25 -9.78
C GLN A 107 -5.50 23.03 -10.11
N GLU A 108 -6.80 23.25 -10.26
CA GLU A 108 -7.68 22.21 -10.80
C GLU A 108 -7.30 21.92 -12.25
N ARG A 109 -7.16 20.63 -12.56
CA ARG A 109 -6.86 20.21 -13.92
C ARG A 109 -8.09 20.44 -14.79
N THR A 110 -8.07 21.50 -15.58
CA THR A 110 -9.10 21.72 -16.59
C THR A 110 -9.04 20.59 -17.62
N THR A 111 -10.20 20.00 -17.90
CA THR A 111 -10.31 19.06 -19.02
C THR A 111 -10.05 19.86 -20.29
N ARG A 112 -9.05 19.42 -21.09
CA ARG A 112 -8.80 20.03 -22.39
C ARG A 112 -10.08 19.91 -23.22
N THR A 113 -10.54 21.02 -23.78
CA THR A 113 -11.65 21.03 -24.73
C THR A 113 -11.29 20.15 -25.91
N TYR A 114 -11.90 18.97 -25.99
CA TYR A 114 -11.68 18.05 -27.09
C TYR A 114 -12.71 18.30 -28.18
N HIS A 115 -12.27 18.91 -29.28
CA HIS A 115 -13.10 19.05 -30.48
C HIS A 115 -13.04 17.76 -31.29
N LYS A 116 -14.17 17.02 -31.31
CA LYS A 116 -14.36 15.84 -32.15
C LYS A 116 -14.36 16.25 -33.62
N ARG A 117 -13.24 16.04 -34.33
CA ARG A 117 -13.10 16.42 -35.74
C ARG A 117 -13.93 15.56 -36.69
N ASN A 118 -14.08 14.26 -36.40
CA ASN A 118 -14.86 13.33 -37.21
C ASN A 118 -16.11 12.91 -36.44
N VAL A 119 -17.22 13.59 -36.71
CA VAL A 119 -18.48 13.36 -35.99
C VAL A 119 -18.98 11.93 -36.23
N ASP A 120 -18.93 11.46 -37.47
CA ASP A 120 -19.43 10.14 -37.89
C ASP A 120 -18.68 8.99 -37.20
N TYR A 121 -17.36 9.10 -37.12
CA TYR A 121 -16.54 8.12 -36.42
C TYR A 121 -16.92 8.02 -34.93
N TRP A 122 -17.11 9.17 -34.28
CA TRP A 122 -17.42 9.22 -32.84
C TRP A 122 -18.88 8.89 -32.52
N SER A 123 -19.81 9.06 -33.47
CA SER A 123 -21.24 8.79 -33.29
C SER A 123 -21.61 7.35 -33.64
N HIS A 124 -21.10 6.83 -34.76
CA HIS A 124 -21.51 5.57 -35.37
C HIS A 124 -20.36 4.55 -35.46
N ASP A 125 -19.25 4.87 -36.13
CA ASP A 125 -18.21 3.88 -36.45
C ASP A 125 -17.59 3.25 -35.20
N ILE A 126 -17.34 4.05 -34.16
CA ILE A 126 -16.74 3.56 -32.91
C ILE A 126 -17.67 2.58 -32.18
N LYS A 127 -18.98 2.80 -32.23
CA LYS A 127 -19.97 1.91 -31.61
C LYS A 127 -20.04 0.60 -32.40
N GLU A 128 -20.04 0.70 -33.72
CA GLU A 128 -20.09 -0.46 -34.60
C GLU A 128 -18.81 -1.32 -34.50
N ALA A 129 -17.63 -0.69 -34.50
CA ALA A 129 -16.34 -1.36 -34.32
C ALA A 129 -16.24 -2.08 -32.96
N ARG A 130 -16.74 -1.46 -31.88
CA ARG A 130 -16.78 -2.08 -30.54
C ARG A 130 -17.77 -3.24 -30.47
N SER A 131 -18.95 -3.11 -31.09
CA SER A 131 -19.92 -4.21 -31.22
C SER A 131 -19.33 -5.40 -31.98
N LYS A 132 -18.62 -5.15 -33.08
CA LYS A 132 -17.92 -6.18 -33.85
C LYS A 132 -16.79 -6.85 -33.06
N ARG A 133 -16.04 -6.11 -32.21
CA ARG A 133 -15.03 -6.71 -31.30
C ARG A 133 -15.62 -7.59 -30.21
N ARG A 134 -16.75 -7.21 -29.59
CA ARG A 134 -17.42 -8.07 -28.58
C ARG A 134 -17.87 -9.39 -29.19
N ARG A 135 -18.34 -9.39 -30.44
CA ARG A 135 -18.72 -10.61 -31.16
C ARG A 135 -17.53 -11.53 -31.41
N LYS A 136 -16.38 -10.97 -31.82
CA LYS A 136 -15.14 -11.76 -32.00
C LYS A 136 -14.60 -12.45 -30.72
N LEU A 137 -14.91 -11.94 -29.53
CA LEU A 137 -14.54 -12.60 -28.26
C LEU A 137 -15.49 -13.76 -27.88
N LEU A 138 -16.72 -13.75 -28.39
CA LEU A 138 -17.71 -14.81 -28.16
C LEU A 138 -17.62 -15.93 -29.23
N ASP A 139 -17.14 -15.61 -30.43
CA ASP A 139 -17.00 -16.55 -31.55
C ASP A 139 -15.65 -17.29 -31.58
N SER A 140 -14.83 -17.23 -30.52
CA SER A 140 -13.66 -18.12 -30.43
C SER A 140 -14.15 -19.51 -30.04
N PRO A 141 -14.01 -20.54 -30.90
CA PRO A 141 -14.33 -21.90 -30.49
C PRO A 141 -13.39 -22.28 -29.35
N CYS A 142 -13.97 -22.69 -28.22
CA CYS A 142 -13.25 -23.43 -27.20
C CYS A 142 -12.67 -24.67 -27.88
N PRO A 143 -11.35 -24.96 -27.82
CA PRO A 143 -10.85 -26.19 -28.38
C PRO A 143 -11.51 -27.35 -27.63
N THR A 144 -12.39 -28.04 -28.35
CA THR A 144 -13.11 -29.20 -27.85
C THR A 144 -12.07 -30.28 -27.61
N SER A 145 -11.92 -30.69 -26.35
CA SER A 145 -11.18 -31.89 -25.96
C SER A 145 -11.79 -33.07 -26.69
N GLN A 146 -11.12 -33.55 -27.74
CA GLN A 146 -11.40 -34.87 -28.30
C GLN A 146 -10.44 -35.84 -27.63
N GLU A 147 -10.99 -36.65 -26.73
CA GLU A 147 -10.38 -37.91 -26.31
C GLU A 147 -10.28 -38.82 -27.55
N SER A 148 -9.05 -39.20 -27.91
CA SER A 148 -8.78 -40.40 -28.71
C SER A 148 -7.55 -41.07 -28.12
N ASN A 149 -7.79 -42.20 -27.47
CA ASN A 149 -6.75 -43.14 -27.06
C ASN A 149 -6.06 -43.71 -28.30
N SER A 150 -4.77 -43.47 -28.44
CA SER A 150 -3.83 -44.43 -29.04
C SER A 150 -2.45 -44.18 -28.45
N ASP A 151 -2.01 -45.17 -27.68
CA ASP A 151 -0.67 -45.39 -27.18
C ASP A 151 0.33 -45.37 -28.36
N ASP A 152 1.33 -44.51 -28.32
CA ASP A 152 2.55 -44.66 -29.12
C ASP A 152 3.69 -43.89 -28.44
N THR A 153 4.63 -44.67 -27.93
CA THR A 153 5.90 -44.27 -27.30
C THR A 153 6.69 -43.31 -28.18
N LEU A 154 7.12 -42.18 -27.59
CA LEU A 154 8.03 -41.23 -28.24
C LEU A 154 9.42 -41.86 -28.40
N ASP A 155 9.82 -42.14 -29.64
CA ASP A 155 11.18 -42.51 -30.02
C ASP A 155 12.11 -41.29 -29.87
N VAL A 156 12.98 -41.36 -28.86
CA VAL A 156 13.87 -40.26 -28.43
C VAL A 156 15.12 -40.16 -29.31
N GLU A 157 15.32 -41.04 -30.30
CA GLU A 157 16.54 -41.07 -31.13
C GLU A 157 16.55 -40.11 -32.33
N SER A 158 15.49 -39.32 -32.56
CA SER A 158 15.41 -38.44 -33.74
C SER A 158 15.51 -36.93 -33.46
N LEU A 159 15.85 -36.50 -32.24
CA LEU A 159 16.12 -35.08 -31.94
C LEU A 159 17.54 -34.67 -32.33
N SER A 160 17.65 -33.76 -33.30
CA SER A 160 18.93 -33.17 -33.71
C SER A 160 19.42 -32.13 -32.69
N ILE A 161 20.73 -32.10 -32.43
CA ILE A 161 21.42 -31.35 -31.36
C ILE A 161 21.30 -29.81 -31.48
N ALA A 162 20.73 -29.29 -32.58
CA ALA A 162 20.75 -27.85 -32.87
C ALA A 162 19.70 -27.00 -32.11
N GLU A 163 18.74 -27.60 -31.41
CA GLU A 163 17.61 -26.85 -30.79
C GLU A 163 17.77 -26.58 -29.29
N VAL A 164 18.95 -26.83 -28.70
CA VAL A 164 19.16 -26.68 -27.24
C VAL A 164 19.77 -25.33 -26.81
N LYS A 165 20.04 -24.37 -27.71
CA LYS A 165 20.50 -23.03 -27.27
C LYS A 165 20.04 -21.89 -28.19
N GLU A 166 19.06 -21.12 -27.73
CA GLU A 166 19.24 -19.73 -27.24
C GLU A 166 18.04 -19.30 -26.38
#